data_AF-A0A821J4G6-F1
#
_entry.id   AF-A0A821J4G6-F1
#
_cell.length_a   1.000
_cell.length_b   1.000
_cell.length_c   1.000
_cell.angle_alpha   90.00
_cell.angle_beta   90.00
_cell.angle_gamma   90.00
#
_symmetry.space_group_name_H-M   'P 1'
#
loop_
_entity.id
_entity.type
_entity.pdbx_description
1 polymer ?
#
loop_
_entity_poly.entity_id
_entity_poly.type
_entity_poly.pdbx_seq_one_letter_code
_entity_poly.pdbx_strand_id
1 'polypeptide(L)'
;IYIKKLLYNALKNITNLFEKILNIKSIEKISINQCDLKSCENNGRCTSNIKLINQQYEYFYYKSYQRLIPKYQWNIKCLCLNHYYGQHCQFKQNYQSPCSSNPCSSLERCIDESSTLYTCQCIDEPCNYNEILLENTLDCMNINSPTCR
;
A
#
# COMPACT_ATOMS: atom_id res chain seq x y z
N ILE A 1 51.91 39.48 -17.45
CA ILE A 1 50.56 39.50 -18.07
C ILE A 1 49.84 38.16 -17.93
N TYR A 2 50.44 37.04 -18.38
CA TYR A 2 49.84 35.69 -18.41
C TYR A 2 49.13 35.24 -17.10
N ILE A 3 49.80 35.35 -15.94
CA ILE A 3 49.27 34.92 -14.64
C ILE A 3 47.95 35.63 -14.27
N LYS A 4 47.80 36.93 -14.55
CA LYS A 4 46.56 37.67 -14.28
C LYS A 4 45.37 37.15 -15.11
N LYS A 5 45.61 36.67 -16.33
CA LYS A 5 44.59 36.11 -17.22
C LYS A 5 44.12 34.72 -16.75
N LEU A 6 45.05 33.89 -16.24
CA LEU A 6 44.72 32.63 -15.58
C LEU A 6 43.90 32.85 -14.30
N LEU A 7 44.32 33.78 -13.45
CA LEU A 7 43.60 34.11 -12.21
C LEU A 7 42.18 34.62 -12.49
N TYR A 8 42.04 35.53 -13.47
CA TYR A 8 40.73 36.04 -13.91
C TYR A 8 39.82 34.94 -14.45
N ASN A 9 40.35 34.02 -15.28
CA ASN A 9 39.56 32.91 -15.82
C ASN A 9 39.12 31.93 -14.71
N ALA A 10 39.96 31.66 -13.72
CA ALA A 10 39.61 30.83 -12.57
C ALA A 10 38.49 31.49 -11.73
N LEU A 11 38.65 32.78 -11.38
CA LEU A 11 37.65 33.56 -10.65
C LEU A 11 36.31 33.63 -11.39
N LYS A 12 36.35 33.89 -12.71
CA LYS A 12 35.15 33.94 -13.57
C LYS A 12 34.42 32.59 -13.62
N ASN A 13 35.15 31.47 -13.61
CA ASN A 13 34.53 30.15 -13.62
C ASN A 13 33.88 29.82 -12.26
N ILE A 14 34.48 30.29 -11.16
CA ILE A 14 33.95 30.18 -9.80
C ILE A 14 32.65 30.98 -9.66
N THR A 15 32.60 32.25 -10.09
CA THR A 15 31.35 33.04 -10.02
C THR A 15 30.24 32.45 -10.89
N ASN A 16 30.55 31.96 -12.10
CA ASN A 16 29.58 31.26 -12.95
C ASN A 16 29.02 29.98 -12.30
N LEU A 17 29.83 29.31 -11.46
CA LEU A 17 29.38 28.16 -10.67
C LEU A 17 28.45 28.60 -9.53
N PHE A 18 28.81 29.67 -8.81
CA PHE A 18 28.00 30.23 -7.74
C PHE A 18 26.64 30.74 -8.24
N GLU A 19 26.57 31.44 -9.38
CA GLU A 19 25.27 31.86 -9.96
C GLU A 19 24.39 30.66 -10.35
N LYS A 20 24.97 29.57 -10.85
CA LYS A 20 24.22 28.33 -11.13
C LYS A 20 23.68 27.68 -9.86
N ILE A 21 24.41 27.75 -8.74
CA ILE A 21 23.99 27.23 -7.44
C ILE A 21 22.92 28.12 -6.80
N LEU A 22 23.07 29.45 -6.86
CA LEU A 22 22.10 30.43 -6.35
C LEU A 22 20.74 30.34 -7.06
N ASN A 23 20.71 29.90 -8.31
CA ASN A 23 19.48 29.66 -9.06
C ASN A 23 18.77 28.33 -8.73
N ILE A 24 19.35 27.46 -7.89
CA ILE A 24 18.65 26.30 -7.33
C ILE A 24 17.74 26.81 -6.20
N LYS A 25 16.59 27.39 -6.58
CA LYS A 25 15.67 28.10 -5.66
C LYS A 25 15.26 27.26 -4.45
N SER A 26 15.11 25.96 -4.64
CA SER A 26 14.82 25.00 -3.59
C SER A 26 14.95 23.59 -4.17
N ILE A 27 15.62 22.67 -3.47
CA ILE A 27 15.58 21.24 -3.80
C ILE A 27 14.34 20.65 -3.11
N GLU A 28 13.15 20.95 -3.64
CA GLU A 28 11.87 20.73 -2.93
C GLU A 28 11.52 19.26 -2.71
N LYS A 29 12.11 18.36 -3.52
CA LYS A 29 12.15 16.92 -3.25
C LYS A 29 13.22 16.27 -4.11
N ILE A 30 14.29 15.79 -3.49
CA ILE A 30 15.01 14.63 -4.03
C ILE A 30 14.10 13.43 -3.78
N SER A 31 13.20 13.16 -4.72
CA SER A 31 12.36 11.97 -4.74
C SER A 31 13.17 10.76 -5.23
N ILE A 32 14.22 10.38 -4.48
CA ILE A 32 14.82 9.05 -4.63
C ILE A 32 13.80 8.07 -4.04
N ASN A 33 12.92 7.56 -4.89
CA ASN A 33 12.06 6.46 -4.55
C ASN A 33 12.78 5.16 -4.94
N GLN A 34 13.25 4.38 -3.96
CA GLN A 34 13.88 3.07 -4.19
C GLN A 34 12.84 1.95 -4.45
N CYS A 35 11.68 2.33 -5.00
CA CYS A 35 10.64 1.40 -5.41
C CYS A 35 10.73 1.16 -6.91
N ASP A 36 11.29 0.01 -7.27
CA ASP A 36 11.28 -0.51 -8.63
C ASP A 36 10.00 -1.30 -8.89
N LEU A 37 9.71 -1.57 -10.17
CA LEU A 37 8.62 -2.44 -10.62
C LEU A 37 8.68 -3.87 -10.05
N LYS A 38 9.81 -4.29 -9.47
CA LYS A 38 10.03 -5.60 -8.84
C LYS A 38 10.09 -5.54 -7.30
N SER A 39 9.95 -4.36 -6.69
CA SER A 39 10.04 -4.23 -5.23
C SER A 39 8.87 -4.90 -4.49
N CYS A 40 7.72 -5.03 -5.14
CA CYS A 40 6.53 -5.70 -4.62
C CYS A 40 5.86 -6.50 -5.75
N GLU A 41 5.43 -7.72 -5.45
CA GLU A 41 4.69 -8.61 -6.34
C GLU A 41 3.17 -8.41 -6.19
N ASN A 42 2.38 -9.08 -7.04
CA ASN A 42 0.92 -9.17 -6.93
C ASN A 42 0.20 -7.80 -6.76
N ASN A 43 0.66 -6.79 -7.52
CA ASN A 43 0.18 -5.40 -7.47
C ASN A 43 0.28 -4.73 -6.08
N GLY A 44 1.17 -5.22 -5.21
CA GLY A 44 1.47 -4.60 -3.92
C GLY A 44 2.02 -3.18 -4.09
N ARG A 45 1.51 -2.23 -3.29
CA ARG A 45 1.93 -0.83 -3.36
C ARG A 45 3.25 -0.66 -2.63
N CYS A 46 4.31 -0.37 -3.37
CA CYS A 46 5.63 -0.08 -2.78
C CYS A 46 5.68 1.30 -2.12
N THR A 47 6.33 1.35 -0.97
CA THR A 47 6.76 2.58 -0.29
C THR A 47 8.22 2.44 0.14
N SER A 48 9.00 3.50 0.04
CA SER A 48 10.39 3.53 0.52
C SER A 48 10.61 4.69 1.50
N ASN A 49 11.47 4.49 2.49
CA ASN A 49 11.97 5.57 3.34
C ASN A 49 13.48 5.45 3.52
N ILE A 50 14.12 6.60 3.78
CA ILE A 50 15.53 6.69 4.12
C ILE A 50 15.67 6.95 5.62
N LYS A 51 16.61 6.27 6.28
CA LYS A 51 16.99 6.53 7.67
C LYS A 51 18.47 6.83 7.75
N LEU A 52 18.83 7.86 8.51
CA LEU A 52 20.21 8.10 8.92
C LEU A 52 20.68 6.94 9.80
N ILE A 53 21.83 6.33 9.48
CA ILE A 53 22.45 5.36 10.37
C ILE A 53 23.32 6.15 11.37
N ASN A 54 22.93 6.12 12.63
CA ASN A 54 23.52 6.99 13.64
C ASN A 54 25.01 6.69 13.84
N GLN A 55 25.83 7.75 13.95
CA GLN A 55 27.30 7.67 14.12
C GLN A 55 28.07 6.91 13.02
N GLN A 56 27.44 6.57 11.89
CA GLN A 56 28.12 5.94 10.75
C GLN A 56 28.32 6.92 9.60
N TYR A 57 29.49 6.81 8.96
CA TYR A 57 29.90 7.66 7.86
C TYR A 57 30.61 6.86 6.76
N GLU A 58 30.66 7.42 5.57
CA GLU A 58 31.39 6.88 4.42
C GLU A 58 32.08 7.98 3.62
N TYR A 59 33.09 7.61 2.84
CA TYR A 59 33.76 8.55 1.95
C TYR A 59 33.07 8.59 0.58
N PHE A 60 32.55 9.76 0.24
CA PHE A 60 32.13 10.09 -1.11
C PHE A 60 33.33 10.61 -1.91
N TYR A 61 33.68 9.92 -2.99
CA TYR A 61 34.75 10.30 -3.91
C TYR A 61 34.17 10.76 -5.25
N TYR A 62 34.59 11.93 -5.73
CA TYR A 62 34.30 12.40 -7.08
C TYR A 62 35.53 13.12 -7.66
N LYS A 63 36.20 12.47 -8.63
CA LYS A 63 37.47 12.95 -9.21
C LYS A 63 38.51 13.18 -8.09
N SER A 64 39.03 14.39 -7.95
CA SER A 64 39.99 14.78 -6.90
C SER A 64 39.35 15.21 -5.57
N TYR A 65 38.02 15.20 -5.47
CA TYR A 65 37.28 15.61 -4.28
C TYR A 65 36.87 14.40 -3.45
N GLN A 66 37.15 14.46 -2.15
CA GLN A 66 36.68 13.51 -1.15
C GLN A 66 35.95 14.25 -0.03
N ARG A 67 34.84 13.69 0.45
CA ARG A 67 34.21 14.12 1.71
C ARG A 67 33.66 12.93 2.48
N LEU A 68 33.70 13.07 3.81
CA LEU A 68 32.97 12.21 4.71
C LEU A 68 31.49 12.61 4.67
N ILE A 69 30.60 11.67 4.36
CA ILE A 69 29.14 11.85 4.40
C ILE A 69 28.52 10.88 5.42
N PRO A 70 27.41 11.21 6.08
CA PRO A 70 26.71 10.26 6.94
C PRO A 70 26.17 9.08 6.11
N LYS A 71 26.16 7.88 6.69
CA LYS A 71 25.54 6.71 6.05
C LYS A 71 24.03 6.74 6.20
N TYR A 72 23.34 6.26 5.17
CA TYR A 72 21.89 6.14 5.16
C TYR A 72 21.46 4.72 4.77
N GLN A 73 20.38 4.24 5.39
CA GLN A 73 19.74 2.98 5.03
C GLN A 73 18.38 3.24 4.39
N TRP A 74 18.16 2.65 3.22
CA TRP A 74 16.85 2.55 2.59
C TRP A 74 16.06 1.39 3.20
N ASN A 75 14.81 1.64 3.57
CA ASN A 75 13.87 0.60 3.96
C ASN A 75 12.70 0.63 2.97
N ILE A 76 12.49 -0.48 2.29
CA ILE A 76 11.37 -0.71 1.38
C ILE A 76 10.28 -1.46 2.15
N LYS A 77 9.02 -1.08 1.93
CA LYS A 77 7.84 -1.75 2.47
C LYS A 77 6.77 -1.87 1.40
N CYS A 78 6.21 -3.08 1.27
CA CYS A 78 5.07 -3.35 0.43
C CYS A 78 3.77 -3.32 1.24
N LEU A 79 2.75 -2.65 0.70
CA LEU A 79 1.37 -2.75 1.17
C LEU A 79 0.64 -3.70 0.24
N CYS A 80 0.34 -4.91 0.74
CA CYS A 80 -0.26 -5.97 -0.07
C CYS A 80 -1.76 -5.76 -0.24
N LEU A 81 -2.27 -6.20 -1.40
CA LEU A 81 -3.71 -6.27 -1.66
C LEU A 81 -4.32 -7.49 -0.96
N ASN A 82 -5.65 -7.49 -0.83
CA ASN A 82 -6.42 -8.53 -0.13
C ASN A 82 -6.00 -9.94 -0.58
N HIS A 83 -5.83 -10.83 0.41
CA HIS A 83 -5.37 -12.21 0.23
C HIS A 83 -3.91 -12.36 -0.28
N TYR A 84 -3.06 -11.35 -0.15
CA TYR A 84 -1.62 -11.46 -0.36
C TYR A 84 -0.82 -10.98 0.86
N TYR A 85 0.30 -11.65 1.14
CA TYR A 85 1.15 -11.38 2.30
C TYR A 85 2.64 -11.71 2.04
N GLY A 86 3.48 -11.46 3.03
CA GLY A 86 4.95 -11.53 2.93
C GLY A 86 5.58 -10.18 2.65
N GLN A 87 6.90 -10.10 2.82
CA GLN A 87 7.67 -8.84 2.69
C GLN A 87 7.50 -8.16 1.32
N HIS A 88 7.30 -8.94 0.28
CA HIS A 88 7.13 -8.50 -1.10
C HIS A 88 5.75 -8.85 -1.67
N CYS A 89 4.77 -9.20 -0.82
CA CYS A 89 3.44 -9.69 -1.24
C CYS A 89 3.47 -10.94 -2.12
N GLN A 90 4.54 -11.75 -2.01
CA GLN A 90 4.80 -12.92 -2.84
C GLN A 90 3.89 -14.11 -2.52
N PHE A 91 3.32 -14.17 -1.30
CA PHE A 91 2.48 -15.28 -0.88
C PHE A 91 1.01 -14.93 -1.07
N LYS A 92 0.26 -15.81 -1.74
CA LYS A 92 -1.19 -15.75 -1.79
C LYS A 92 -1.77 -16.51 -0.60
N GLN A 93 -2.61 -15.85 0.18
CA GLN A 93 -3.48 -16.50 1.13
C GLN A 93 -4.56 -17.24 0.34
N ASN A 94 -4.63 -18.56 0.48
CA ASN A 94 -5.72 -19.35 -0.07
C ASN A 94 -6.99 -19.12 0.76
N TYR A 95 -7.58 -17.93 0.61
CA TYR A 95 -8.92 -17.63 1.09
C TYR A 95 -9.91 -18.39 0.19
N GLN A 96 -10.25 -19.59 0.62
CA GLN A 96 -11.43 -20.28 0.14
C GLN A 96 -12.57 -19.89 1.09
N SER A 97 -13.52 -19.12 0.58
CA SER A 97 -14.71 -18.74 1.34
C SER A 97 -15.41 -20.01 1.84
N PRO A 98 -15.64 -20.19 3.16
CA PRO A 98 -16.39 -21.33 3.67
C PRO A 98 -17.82 -21.40 3.11
N CYS A 99 -18.41 -20.26 2.73
CA CYS A 99 -19.69 -20.23 2.01
C CYS A 99 -19.63 -20.71 0.55
N SER A 100 -18.45 -20.90 -0.05
CA SER A 100 -18.33 -21.31 -1.47
C SER A 100 -18.85 -22.71 -1.76
N SER A 101 -18.89 -23.60 -0.76
CA SER A 101 -19.50 -24.92 -0.86
C SER A 101 -21.02 -24.92 -0.55
N ASN A 102 -21.60 -23.73 -0.34
CA ASN A 102 -22.98 -23.52 0.11
C ASN A 102 -23.39 -24.42 1.30
N PRO A 103 -22.74 -24.30 2.47
CA PRO A 103 -22.93 -25.19 3.61
C PRO A 103 -24.24 -24.98 4.39
N CYS A 104 -24.95 -23.87 4.16
CA CYS A 104 -26.21 -23.54 4.81
C CYS A 104 -27.43 -24.17 4.10
N SER A 105 -28.57 -24.20 4.78
CA SER A 105 -29.84 -24.72 4.25
C SER A 105 -30.40 -23.82 3.14
N SER A 106 -31.30 -24.35 2.30
CA SER A 106 -31.91 -23.60 1.19
C SER A 106 -32.69 -22.33 1.57
N LEU A 107 -33.07 -22.19 2.86
CA LEU A 107 -33.78 -21.04 3.42
C LEU A 107 -32.85 -20.07 4.18
N GLU A 108 -31.53 -20.29 4.10
CA GLU A 108 -30.51 -19.58 4.84
C GLU A 108 -29.46 -19.00 3.89
N ARG A 109 -29.09 -17.75 4.13
CA ARG A 109 -27.94 -17.09 3.51
C ARG A 109 -26.69 -17.38 4.31
N CYS A 110 -25.67 -17.92 3.65
CA CYS A 110 -24.35 -18.06 4.24
C CYS A 110 -23.62 -16.71 4.31
N ILE A 111 -22.96 -16.46 5.43
CA ILE A 111 -22.14 -15.27 5.73
C ILE A 111 -20.73 -15.73 6.08
N ASP A 112 -19.73 -15.28 5.33
CA ASP A 112 -18.32 -15.52 5.64
C ASP A 112 -17.89 -14.66 6.84
N GLU A 113 -17.34 -15.27 7.90
CA GLU A 113 -16.72 -14.54 9.02
C GLU A 113 -15.18 -14.56 8.94
N SER A 114 -14.61 -15.64 8.42
CA SER A 114 -13.16 -15.77 8.19
C SER A 114 -12.84 -16.86 7.16
N SER A 115 -11.56 -17.13 6.90
CA SER A 115 -11.11 -18.20 6.00
C SER A 115 -11.55 -19.62 6.38
N THR A 116 -12.12 -19.82 7.58
CA THR A 116 -12.59 -21.13 8.06
C THR A 116 -13.91 -21.08 8.83
N LEU A 117 -14.48 -19.89 9.05
CA LEU A 117 -15.71 -19.70 9.83
C LEU A 117 -16.79 -19.03 8.97
N TYR A 118 -18.00 -19.58 9.06
CA TYR A 118 -19.20 -19.05 8.45
C TYR A 118 -20.34 -19.09 9.45
N THR A 119 -21.32 -18.21 9.26
CA THR A 119 -22.62 -18.27 9.92
C THR A 119 -23.74 -18.33 8.90
N CYS A 120 -24.85 -18.98 9.27
CA CYS A 120 -26.05 -19.08 8.44
C CYS A 120 -27.10 -18.13 9.03
N GLN A 121 -27.62 -17.21 8.22
CA GLN A 121 -28.71 -16.31 8.61
C GLN A 121 -29.94 -16.59 7.76
N CYS A 122 -31.12 -16.61 8.36
CA CYS A 122 -32.39 -16.76 7.67
C CYS A 122 -32.59 -15.72 6.55
N ILE A 123 -33.21 -16.15 5.45
CA ILE A 123 -33.66 -15.24 4.40
C ILE A 123 -35.05 -14.73 4.80
N ASP A 124 -35.10 -13.49 5.28
CA ASP A 124 -36.38 -12.79 5.52
C ASP A 124 -37.03 -12.47 4.17
N GLU A 125 -38.10 -13.18 3.79
CA GLU A 125 -38.90 -12.79 2.62
C GLU A 125 -39.71 -11.51 2.94
N PRO A 126 -39.65 -10.47 2.09
CA PRO A 126 -40.44 -9.26 2.31
C PRO A 126 -41.93 -9.57 2.09
N CYS A 127 -42.71 -9.51 3.17
CA CYS A 127 -44.15 -9.79 3.14
C CYS A 127 -44.86 -8.87 2.13
N ASN A 128 -45.43 -9.45 1.07
CA ASN A 128 -46.07 -8.68 0.01
C ASN A 128 -47.46 -8.19 0.48
N TYR A 129 -47.57 -6.91 0.78
CA TYR A 129 -48.70 -6.31 1.51
C TYR A 129 -50.02 -6.17 0.71
N ASN A 130 -50.12 -6.73 -0.49
CA ASN A 130 -51.11 -6.34 -1.50
C ASN A 130 -52.22 -7.37 -1.81
N GLU A 131 -52.35 -8.47 -1.06
CA GLU A 131 -53.47 -9.43 -1.19
C GLU A 131 -54.24 -9.64 0.13
N ILE A 132 -54.67 -8.54 0.75
CA ILE A 132 -55.69 -8.59 1.81
C ILE A 132 -57.07 -8.59 1.15
N LEU A 133 -57.58 -9.76 0.74
CA LEU A 133 -59.02 -9.98 0.50
C LEU A 133 -59.43 -11.47 0.26
N LEU A 134 -58.91 -12.42 1.05
CA LEU A 134 -59.63 -13.67 1.31
C LEU A 134 -59.24 -14.30 2.65
N GLU A 135 -60.11 -15.15 3.17
CA GLU A 135 -60.26 -15.60 4.55
C GLU A 135 -59.01 -16.18 5.25
N ASN A 136 -58.72 -15.66 6.46
CA ASN A 136 -58.20 -16.42 7.61
C ASN A 136 -56.87 -17.19 7.53
N THR A 137 -55.84 -16.69 6.85
CA THR A 137 -54.43 -17.08 7.14
C THR A 137 -53.51 -15.87 7.25
N LEU A 138 -53.22 -15.44 8.48
CA LEU A 138 -52.24 -14.39 8.77
C LEU A 138 -50.81 -14.97 8.93
N ASP A 139 -50.44 -15.91 8.08
CA ASP A 139 -49.15 -16.60 8.12
C ASP A 139 -48.08 -15.79 7.37
N CYS A 140 -47.74 -14.63 7.92
CA CYS A 140 -46.55 -13.85 7.57
C CYS A 140 -45.49 -13.91 8.67
N MET A 141 -45.37 -15.07 9.30
CA MET A 141 -44.15 -15.50 9.99
C MET A 141 -43.79 -16.89 9.47
N ASN A 142 -42.50 -17.16 9.29
CA ASN A 142 -42.01 -18.52 9.42
C ASN A 142 -42.30 -19.00 10.87
N ILE A 143 -42.29 -20.31 11.14
CA ILE A 143 -42.52 -20.84 12.51
C ILE A 143 -41.50 -21.98 12.88
N ASN A 144 -40.26 -22.07 12.34
CA ASN A 144 -39.40 -23.29 12.43
C ASN A 144 -37.91 -23.31 12.97
N SER A 145 -36.96 -22.41 12.64
CA SER A 145 -35.53 -22.46 13.12
C SER A 145 -35.05 -21.20 13.91
N PRO A 146 -34.54 -21.24 15.19
CA PRO A 146 -34.51 -20.20 16.28
C PRO A 146 -34.35 -18.66 16.04
N THR A 147 -34.11 -18.18 14.82
CA THR A 147 -34.21 -16.78 14.38
C THR A 147 -35.10 -16.58 13.13
N CYS A 148 -35.48 -17.66 12.45
CA CYS A 148 -36.69 -17.83 11.64
C CYS A 148 -37.47 -19.05 12.17
N ARG A 149 -37.66 -19.07 13.51
CA ARG A 149 -38.64 -19.92 14.20
C ARG A 149 -40.01 -19.30 13.98
#